data_AF-A0A367M2E5-F1
#
_entry.id   AF-A0A367M2E5-F1
#
_cell.length_a   1.000
_cell.length_b   1.000
_cell.length_c   1.000
_cell.angle_alpha   90.00
_cell.angle_beta   90.00
_cell.angle_gamma   90.00
#
_symmetry.space_group_name_H-M   'P 1'
#
loop_
_entity.id
_entity.type
_entity.pdbx_description
1 polymer ?
#
loop_
_entity_poly.entity_id
_entity_poly.type
_entity_poly.pdbx_seq_one_letter_code
_entity_poly.pdbx_strand_id
1 'polypeptide(L)'
;MNASLLSERSRVFERADPYAVSGYVNRHVGTHCIRLPAAGRPQASLDHRTFASLDLCRISYGAAVRVTSPALESIFHLQILLRGHCLWRGGGQEHALA
;
A
#
# COMPACT_ATOMS: atom_id res chain seq x y z
N MET A 1 17.70 -4.38 -21.20
CA MET A 1 16.75 -5.25 -20.48
C MET A 1 16.00 -4.39 -19.47
N ASN A 2 14.73 -4.08 -19.71
CA ASN A 2 13.88 -3.44 -18.70
C ASN A 2 13.40 -4.53 -17.73
N ALA A 3 14.20 -4.83 -16.71
CA ALA A 3 13.81 -5.77 -15.66
C ALA A 3 12.87 -5.04 -14.69
N SER A 4 11.58 -4.94 -15.07
CA SER A 4 10.57 -4.48 -14.13
C SER A 4 10.38 -5.55 -13.05
N LEU A 5 10.71 -5.23 -11.81
CA LEU A 5 10.56 -6.16 -10.68
C LEU A 5 9.09 -6.56 -10.48
N LEU A 6 8.17 -5.65 -10.79
CA LEU A 6 6.73 -5.89 -10.86
C LEU A 6 6.28 -6.02 -12.32
N SER A 7 5.51 -7.07 -12.63
CA SER A 7 4.93 -7.32 -13.96
C SER A 7 3.48 -7.76 -13.83
N GLU A 8 2.80 -8.08 -14.94
CA GLU A 8 1.45 -8.65 -14.90
C GLU A 8 1.36 -9.93 -14.05
N ARG A 9 2.45 -10.72 -14.00
CA ARG A 9 2.52 -11.92 -13.14
C ARG A 9 2.54 -11.60 -11.64
N SER A 10 2.83 -10.36 -11.27
CA SER A 10 2.81 -9.89 -9.88
C SER A 10 1.41 -9.43 -9.45
N ARG A 11 0.43 -9.40 -10.35
CA ARG A 11 -0.91 -8.91 -10.04
C ARG A 11 -1.64 -9.87 -9.10
N VAL A 12 -2.08 -9.34 -7.97
CA VAL A 12 -2.88 -10.06 -6.98
C VAL A 12 -4.34 -9.62 -7.06
N PHE A 13 -4.58 -8.31 -7.18
CA PHE A 13 -5.93 -7.76 -7.27
C PHE A 13 -6.03 -6.73 -8.39
N GLU A 14 -7.13 -6.81 -9.14
CA GLU A 14 -7.57 -5.79 -10.09
C GLU A 14 -8.99 -5.37 -9.77
N ARG A 15 -9.17 -4.08 -9.42
CA ARG A 15 -10.47 -3.47 -9.13
C ARG A 15 -11.26 -4.15 -8.01
N ALA A 16 -10.57 -4.47 -6.91
CA ALA A 16 -11.15 -5.16 -5.75
C ALA A 16 -11.59 -4.19 -4.64
N ASP A 17 -12.29 -4.74 -3.64
CA ASP A 17 -12.57 -4.04 -2.37
C ASP A 17 -11.23 -3.70 -1.66
N PRO A 18 -10.98 -2.42 -1.30
CA PRO A 18 -9.75 -2.05 -0.60
C PRO A 18 -9.52 -2.79 0.72
N TYR A 19 -10.57 -3.24 1.43
CA TYR A 19 -10.39 -4.03 2.65
C TYR A 19 -9.87 -5.45 2.35
N ALA A 20 -10.27 -6.05 1.24
CA ALA A 20 -9.71 -7.33 0.80
C ALA A 20 -8.22 -7.18 0.43
N VAL A 21 -7.87 -6.08 -0.25
CA VAL A 21 -6.47 -5.75 -0.58
C VAL A 21 -5.64 -5.52 0.69
N SER A 22 -6.14 -4.72 1.64
CA SER A 22 -5.48 -4.48 2.93
C SER A 22 -5.27 -5.77 3.72
N GLY A 23 -6.27 -6.67 3.72
CA GLY A 23 -6.15 -7.99 4.34
C GLY A 23 -5.05 -8.86 3.72
N TYR A 24 -4.82 -8.77 2.41
CA TYR A 24 -3.70 -9.46 1.77
C TYR A 24 -2.36 -8.85 2.18
N VAL A 25 -2.23 -7.52 2.18
CA VAL A 25 -1.01 -6.81 2.57
C VAL A 25 -0.63 -7.13 4.03
N ASN A 26 -1.61 -7.19 4.92
CA ASN A 26 -1.40 -7.57 6.32
C ASN A 26 -0.83 -8.99 6.49
N ARG A 27 -1.19 -9.91 5.59
CA ARG A 27 -0.71 -11.30 5.64
C ARG A 27 0.68 -11.49 5.05
N HIS A 28 1.11 -10.65 4.09
CA HIS A 28 2.31 -10.94 3.29
C HIS A 28 3.39 -9.86 3.37
N VAL A 29 3.06 -8.64 3.82
CA VAL A 29 3.94 -7.47 3.66
C VAL A 29 4.18 -6.79 5.00
N GLY A 30 3.09 -6.44 5.68
CA GLY A 30 3.18 -5.68 6.91
C GLY A 30 1.81 -5.28 7.43
N THR A 31 1.67 -5.32 8.76
CA THR A 31 0.41 -4.98 9.43
C THR A 31 0.13 -3.48 9.32
N HIS A 32 -1.09 -3.14 8.94
CA HIS A 32 -1.64 -1.80 8.95
C HIS A 32 -3.17 -1.86 9.00
N CYS A 33 -3.78 -0.72 9.33
CA CYS A 33 -5.21 -0.50 9.26
C CYS A 33 -5.52 0.56 8.20
N ILE A 34 -6.64 0.39 7.49
CA ILE A 34 -7.15 1.40 6.57
C ILE A 34 -8.50 1.95 7.02
N ARG A 35 -8.76 3.22 6.72
CA ARG A 35 -10.09 3.84 6.79
C ARG A 35 -10.40 4.53 5.48
N LEU A 36 -11.53 4.14 4.88
CA LEU A 36 -12.05 4.70 3.65
C LEU A 36 -13.05 5.83 3.95
N PRO A 37 -13.38 6.68 2.96
CA PRO A 37 -14.46 7.64 3.05
C PRO A 37 -15.81 6.92 3.24
N ALA A 38 -16.75 7.56 3.93
CA ALA A 38 -18.05 6.96 4.24
C ALA A 38 -18.93 6.69 3.00
N ALA A 39 -18.68 7.40 1.89
CA ALA A 39 -19.42 7.28 0.66
C ALA A 39 -18.51 6.87 -0.50
N GLY A 40 -19.06 6.09 -1.43
CA GLY A 40 -18.40 5.62 -2.64
C GLY A 40 -18.15 4.11 -2.64
N ARG A 41 -17.64 3.62 -3.78
CA ARG A 41 -17.21 2.23 -3.98
C ARG A 41 -15.81 2.23 -4.60
N PRO A 42 -14.78 2.63 -3.84
CA PRO A 42 -13.41 2.65 -4.33
C PRO A 42 -13.00 1.27 -4.82
N GLN A 43 -12.23 1.25 -5.90
CA GLN A 43 -11.69 0.03 -6.48
C GLN A 43 -10.18 0.04 -6.33
N ALA A 44 -9.67 -0.86 -5.50
CA ALA A 44 -8.24 -0.99 -5.23
C ALA A 44 -7.58 -2.00 -6.18
N SER A 45 -6.26 -1.85 -6.35
CA SER A 45 -5.42 -2.82 -7.04
C SER A 45 -4.13 -3.04 -6.26
N LEU A 46 -3.55 -4.23 -6.43
CA LEU A 46 -2.29 -4.61 -5.81
C LEU A 46 -1.50 -5.51 -6.76
N ASP A 47 -0.28 -5.10 -7.03
CA ASP A 47 0.77 -5.99 -7.51
C ASP A 47 1.72 -6.28 -6.33
N HIS A 48 2.06 -7.55 -6.12
CA HIS A 48 2.98 -8.00 -5.08
C HIS A 48 3.98 -9.01 -5.64
N ARG A 49 5.23 -8.89 -5.22
CA ARG A 49 6.27 -9.89 -5.46
C ARG A 49 7.30 -9.86 -4.36
N THR A 50 7.69 -11.04 -3.89
CA THR A 50 8.87 -11.19 -3.04
C THR A 50 10.13 -11.33 -3.91
N PHE A 51 11.18 -10.58 -3.56
CA PHE A 51 12.51 -10.65 -4.18
C PHE A 51 13.58 -10.67 -3.09
N ALA A 52 14.27 -11.80 -2.94
CA ALA A 52 15.14 -12.07 -1.79
C ALA A 52 14.39 -11.83 -0.46
N SER A 53 14.90 -10.96 0.41
CA SER A 53 14.28 -10.61 1.70
C SER A 53 13.39 -9.35 1.62
N LEU A 54 12.97 -8.94 0.41
CA LEU A 54 12.15 -7.75 0.20
C LEU A 54 10.79 -8.12 -0.38
N ASP A 55 9.74 -7.56 0.19
CA ASP A 55 8.39 -7.56 -0.38
C ASP A 55 8.16 -6.27 -1.16
N LEU A 56 7.93 -6.41 -2.47
CA LEU A 56 7.67 -5.29 -3.36
C LEU A 56 6.18 -5.21 -3.64
N CYS A 57 5.58 -4.09 -3.24
CA CYS A 57 4.16 -3.83 -3.42
C CYS A 57 3.92 -2.56 -4.24
N ARG A 58 3.04 -2.65 -5.23
CA ARG A 58 2.42 -1.49 -5.86
C ARG A 58 0.93 -1.53 -5.56
N ILE A 59 0.49 -0.62 -4.70
CA ILE A 59 -0.89 -0.53 -4.23
C ILE A 59 -1.55 0.75 -4.72
N SER A 60 -2.81 0.64 -5.15
CA SER A 60 -3.71 1.77 -5.35
C SER A 60 -4.99 1.49 -4.59
N TYR A 61 -5.49 2.46 -3.82
CA TYR A 61 -6.73 2.31 -3.05
C TYR A 61 -7.97 2.80 -3.80
N GLY A 62 -7.79 3.49 -4.92
CA GLY A 62 -8.90 4.01 -5.74
C GLY A 62 -9.66 5.21 -5.16
N ALA A 63 -9.33 5.66 -3.94
CA ALA A 63 -9.84 6.89 -3.32
C ALA A 63 -8.86 7.38 -2.25
N ALA A 64 -9.17 8.52 -1.64
CA ALA A 64 -8.49 8.96 -0.42
C ALA A 64 -8.63 7.88 0.66
N VAL A 65 -7.52 7.54 1.32
CA VAL A 65 -7.50 6.52 2.37
C VAL A 65 -6.61 7.00 3.50
N ARG A 66 -7.01 6.72 4.75
CA ARG A 66 -6.11 6.85 5.90
C ARG A 66 -5.49 5.48 6.18
N VAL A 67 -4.18 5.39 6.06
CA VAL A 67 -3.40 4.21 6.44
C VAL A 67 -2.75 4.47 7.80
N THR A 68 -2.83 3.52 8.70
CA THR A 68 -2.17 3.58 10.01
C THR A 68 -1.41 2.29 10.22
N SER A 69 -0.09 2.38 10.26
CA SER A 69 0.76 1.25 10.61
C SER A 69 1.09 1.32 12.11
N PRO A 70 0.93 0.23 12.88
CA PRO A 70 1.48 0.17 14.23
C PRO A 70 3.01 0.30 14.19
N ALA A 71 3.63 0.54 15.34
CA ALA A 71 5.09 0.53 15.45
C ALA A 71 5.62 -0.82 14.93
N LEU A 72 6.34 -0.78 13.80
CA LEU A 72 6.93 -1.95 13.18
C LEU A 72 8.30 -2.17 13.82
N GLU A 73 8.34 -2.86 14.97
CA GLU A 73 9.59 -3.06 15.73
C GLU A 73 10.65 -3.86 14.94
N SER A 74 10.22 -4.73 14.03
CA SER A 74 11.08 -5.69 13.32
C SER A 74 11.13 -5.50 11.81
N ILE A 75 10.47 -4.49 11.24
CA ILE A 75 10.35 -4.30 9.78
C ILE A 75 10.58 -2.84 9.42
N PHE A 76 11.53 -2.60 8.51
CA PHE A 76 11.67 -1.30 7.85
C PHE A 76 10.71 -1.22 6.67
N HIS A 77 9.79 -0.25 6.70
CA HIS A 77 8.84 -0.01 5.62
C HIS A 77 9.23 1.24 4.84
N LEU A 78 9.60 1.06 3.57
CA LEU A 78 9.83 2.16 2.63
C LEU A 78 8.62 2.28 1.70
N GLN A 79 7.93 3.43 1.76
CA GLN A 79 6.82 3.74 0.87
C GLN A 79 7.17 4.93 -0.01
N ILE A 80 7.00 4.77 -1.32
CA ILE A 80 7.21 5.82 -2.32
C ILE A 80 5.86 6.17 -2.94
N LEU A 81 5.50 7.45 -2.92
CA LEU A 81 4.31 7.94 -3.59
C LEU A 81 4.59 8.01 -5.10
N LEU A 82 3.93 7.17 -5.88
CA LEU A 82 4.10 7.15 -7.33
C LEU A 82 3.12 8.07 -8.06
N ARG A 83 1.95 8.34 -7.45
CA ARG A 83 0.90 9.19 -8.00
C ARG A 83 -0.05 9.66 -6.89
N GLY A 84 -0.42 10.93 -6.93
CA GLY A 84 -1.41 11.53 -6.03
C GLY A 84 -0.75 12.39 -4.96
N HIS A 85 -1.43 12.55 -3.83
CA HIS A 85 -0.92 13.30 -2.68
C HIS A 85 -0.98 12.43 -1.42
N CYS A 86 -0.02 12.59 -0.54
CA CYS A 86 0.03 11.89 0.74
C CYS A 86 0.30 12.88 1.87
N LEU A 87 -0.47 12.77 2.94
CA LEU A 87 -0.18 13.47 4.19
C LEU A 87 0.33 12.45 5.21
N TRP A 88 1.63 12.51 5.49
CA TRP A 88 2.24 11.66 6.50
C TRP A 88 2.23 12.36 7.86
N ARG A 89 1.93 11.61 8.92
CA ARG A 89 1.92 12.08 10.31
C ARG A 89 2.62 11.07 11.20
N GLY A 90 3.62 11.50 11.96
CA GLY A 90 4.37 10.63 12.87
C GLY A 90 5.30 11.43 13.78
N GLY A 91 5.48 10.99 15.03
CA GLY A 91 6.40 11.65 15.98
C GLY A 91 6.08 13.13 16.26
N GLY A 92 4.81 13.54 16.14
CA GLY A 92 4.39 14.95 16.27
C GLY A 92 4.66 15.82 15.04
N GLN A 93 5.18 15.23 13.95
CA GLN A 93 5.45 15.91 12.69
C GLN A 93 4.38 15.59 11.64
N GLU A 94 4.21 16.50 10.69
CA GLU A 94 3.34 16.36 9.53
C GLU A 94 4.10 16.75 8.26
N HIS A 95 4.00 15.92 7.23
CA HIS A 95 4.68 16.12 5.94
C HIS A 95 3.70 15.89 4.79
N ALA A 96 3.53 16.90 3.93
CA ALA A 96 2.79 16.78 2.69
C ALA A 96 3.72 16.35 1.55
N LEU A 97 3.35 15.27 0.87
CA LEU A 97 4.09 14.68 -0.26
C LEU A 97 3.19 14.76 -1.52
N ALA A 98 3.78 15.14 -2.64
CA ALA A 98 3.10 15.29 -3.94
C ALA A 98 3.97 14.71 -5.06
#